data_AF-A0A2P6MCF3-F1
#
_entry.id   AF-A0A2P6MCF3-F1
#
_cell.length_a   1.000
_cell.length_b   1.000
_cell.length_c   1.000
_cell.angle_alpha   90.00
_cell.angle_beta   90.00
_cell.angle_gamma   90.00
#
_symmetry.space_group_name_H-M   'P 1'
#
loop_
_entity.id
_entity.type
_entity.pdbx_description
1 polymer ?
#
loop_
_entity_poly.entity_id
_entity_poly.type
_entity_poly.pdbx_seq_one_letter_code
_entity_poly.pdbx_strand_id
1 'polypeptide(L)'
;MPAGCADRRHPGRGPGHRHPGGAGRGPGCRGRCRRRPARQLGAAGPARHPRRRAAGRRGAARYRPGPRNPGVRGDLLHRGHEGRHRRLPGPAQAAVHRPLTPAPAVRPHAIHGGLVLEGHKAAAMAGGLRDCAPPPRLLLPLRQHAGPPCRPVVGAGDRVVRGQVVAVPEGAGAPVHAPLAARVLALESRPLPGPAGLPVPHLLLEPSGGSEDALLPPLPADADPAMLRRRIAEAGVVGLGGAGFPTAEKLGATRDILVLNGAECEPWISCDDALLRAHAGEVVRGARVLARAAGAARVLLAVEDDMREALSACHAAVDAENEDIEVVAVPARYPAGGERQLILALTGREVPRGGLPRDIGVVVFNVATARAAWRAVALGEPLLERVVTVTGPGVARPGNYRVPLGTPVAHLVEQAGGYTPAAARLLLGGPMMGQALPHDDFPIGKTHSCVLVLDAAGLRPGGDEMPCIRCGDCAGACPSRLLPQQLLWQARAGRLEDARGQGLFDCIECGCCDLACPSHIPLTEVFRRAKGELLAADAAAADAAAAKSRFEARQQRLVREAAEREARLAARKAAAASPEGVAAALERARARRAALQDPDAHE
;
A
#
# COMPACT_ATOMS: atom_id res chain seq x y z
N MET A 1 43.34 8.86 -58.56
CA MET A 1 43.24 8.09 -59.83
C MET A 1 42.39 6.86 -59.54
N PRO A 2 41.38 6.62 -60.38
CA PRO A 2 39.97 6.85 -60.03
C PRO A 2 39.10 5.63 -60.45
N ALA A 3 37.77 5.57 -60.45
CA ALA A 3 36.71 6.47 -60.90
C ALA A 3 35.35 5.99 -60.31
N GLY A 4 34.33 6.82 -60.04
CA GLY A 4 33.66 7.81 -60.92
C GLY A 4 32.65 7.05 -61.81
N CYS A 5 31.34 7.33 -61.91
CA CYS A 5 30.50 8.54 -62.00
C CYS A 5 29.05 8.12 -61.60
N ALA A 6 28.12 8.90 -61.02
CA ALA A 6 27.62 10.28 -61.22
C ALA A 6 26.79 10.51 -62.52
N ASP A 7 25.59 11.09 -62.33
CA ASP A 7 24.66 11.81 -63.26
C ASP A 7 23.40 11.05 -63.73
N ARG A 8 22.18 11.62 -63.89
CA ARG A 8 21.54 12.96 -63.71
C ARG A 8 20.00 12.77 -63.79
N ARG A 9 19.19 13.37 -62.90
CA ARG A 9 18.20 14.46 -63.09
C ARG A 9 17.14 14.36 -64.24
N HIS A 10 15.86 14.18 -63.83
CA HIS A 10 14.57 14.87 -64.19
C HIS A 10 14.08 15.02 -65.66
N PRO A 11 12.80 15.44 -65.93
CA PRO A 11 11.46 15.13 -65.36
C PRO A 11 10.36 14.89 -66.45
N GLY A 12 9.12 14.53 -66.09
CA GLY A 12 7.98 14.51 -67.04
C GLY A 12 6.60 14.39 -66.38
N ARG A 13 5.71 15.35 -66.65
CA ARG A 13 4.34 15.54 -66.11
C ARG A 13 3.29 14.66 -66.83
N GLY A 14 2.11 14.49 -66.20
CA GLY A 14 0.93 13.65 -66.58
C GLY A 14 0.15 14.10 -67.83
N PRO A 15 -1.22 14.02 -67.92
CA PRO A 15 -2.26 13.60 -66.95
C PRO A 15 -3.35 12.63 -67.53
N GLY A 16 -4.39 12.28 -66.76
CA GLY A 16 -5.60 11.62 -67.31
C GLY A 16 -6.66 11.15 -66.31
N HIS A 17 -7.70 11.97 -66.10
CA HIS A 17 -8.93 11.72 -65.33
C HIS A 17 -9.84 10.61 -65.91
N ARG A 18 -10.67 9.97 -65.06
CA ARG A 18 -12.17 10.12 -65.03
C ARG A 18 -12.88 9.19 -64.02
N HIS A 19 -13.61 9.82 -63.10
CA HIS A 19 -14.88 9.39 -62.47
C HIS A 19 -16.04 9.42 -63.52
N PRO A 20 -17.29 8.96 -63.28
CA PRO A 20 -18.15 9.08 -62.06
C PRO A 20 -19.04 7.81 -61.79
N GLY A 21 -19.97 7.68 -60.84
CA GLY A 21 -20.52 8.51 -59.76
C GLY A 21 -21.98 8.09 -59.41
N GLY A 22 -22.33 8.21 -58.11
CA GLY A 22 -23.69 8.45 -57.54
C GLY A 22 -24.71 7.30 -57.50
N ALA A 23 -25.76 7.28 -56.65
CA ALA A 23 -26.18 8.06 -55.48
C ALA A 23 -27.52 7.44 -54.93
N GLY A 24 -27.91 7.76 -53.67
CA GLY A 24 -29.32 7.66 -53.17
C GLY A 24 -29.49 6.90 -51.84
N ARG A 25 -29.59 7.57 -50.66
CA ARG A 25 -30.79 8.08 -49.92
C ARG A 25 -31.64 6.99 -49.20
N GLY A 26 -31.82 7.13 -47.86
CA GLY A 26 -32.58 6.25 -46.91
C GLY A 26 -34.11 6.35 -46.99
N PRO A 27 -34.95 6.18 -45.92
CA PRO A 27 -34.74 5.76 -44.51
C PRO A 27 -35.75 4.68 -43.97
N GLY A 28 -35.62 4.24 -42.71
CA GLY A 28 -36.79 3.96 -41.82
C GLY A 28 -37.15 2.53 -41.32
N CYS A 29 -37.44 2.49 -40.00
CA CYS A 29 -38.47 1.70 -39.29
C CYS A 29 -38.24 0.29 -38.70
N ARG A 30 -38.27 0.26 -37.35
CA ARG A 30 -39.06 -0.59 -36.41
C ARG A 30 -39.27 -2.10 -36.69
N GLY A 31 -38.91 -2.93 -35.71
CA GLY A 31 -39.48 -4.28 -35.59
C GLY A 31 -39.04 -5.04 -34.33
N ARG A 32 -39.87 -5.02 -33.28
CA ARG A 32 -39.80 -5.94 -32.13
C ARG A 32 -40.09 -7.37 -32.57
N CYS A 33 -39.42 -8.37 -32.00
CA CYS A 33 -40.04 -9.70 -31.87
C CYS A 33 -39.64 -10.37 -30.55
N ARG A 34 -40.59 -10.39 -29.62
CA ARG A 34 -40.67 -11.36 -28.52
C ARG A 34 -41.24 -12.65 -29.10
N ARG A 35 -40.73 -13.82 -28.72
CA ARG A 35 -41.58 -15.00 -28.43
C ARG A 35 -40.84 -15.99 -27.54
N ARG A 36 -41.61 -16.47 -26.57
CA ARG A 36 -41.29 -17.37 -25.44
C ARG A 36 -41.95 -18.75 -25.76
N PRO A 37 -41.93 -19.73 -24.85
CA PRO A 37 -41.30 -21.04 -25.03
C PRO A 37 -42.28 -22.19 -25.33
N ALA A 38 -41.75 -23.37 -25.70
CA ALA A 38 -42.50 -24.62 -25.73
C ALA A 38 -42.05 -25.55 -24.59
N ARG A 39 -43.01 -25.91 -23.73
CA ARG A 39 -43.03 -27.11 -22.88
C ARG A 39 -43.81 -28.19 -23.64
N GLN A 40 -43.49 -29.48 -23.43
CA GLN A 40 -44.40 -30.60 -23.07
C GLN A 40 -43.58 -31.92 -23.05
N LEU A 41 -43.52 -32.64 -21.91
CA LEU A 41 -44.27 -33.87 -21.51
C LEU A 41 -43.70 -35.15 -22.18
N GLY A 42 -43.50 -36.32 -21.56
CA GLY A 42 -43.87 -36.91 -20.25
C GLY A 42 -42.94 -38.11 -19.94
N ALA A 43 -42.74 -38.50 -18.67
CA ALA A 43 -43.52 -39.48 -17.87
C ALA A 43 -43.24 -40.97 -18.18
N ALA A 44 -42.57 -41.67 -17.24
CA ALA A 44 -42.85 -43.07 -16.82
C ALA A 44 -41.88 -43.52 -15.71
N GLY A 45 -42.41 -44.10 -14.62
CA GLY A 45 -41.68 -44.71 -13.50
C GLY A 45 -41.49 -46.24 -13.64
N PRO A 46 -41.49 -47.02 -12.54
CA PRO A 46 -40.27 -47.59 -11.94
C PRO A 46 -40.28 -49.14 -11.79
N ALA A 47 -39.11 -49.77 -11.58
CA ALA A 47 -38.90 -51.14 -11.06
C ALA A 47 -37.37 -51.42 -11.01
N ARG A 48 -36.74 -52.28 -10.19
CA ARG A 48 -37.04 -53.14 -9.04
C ARG A 48 -35.65 -53.63 -8.53
N HIS A 49 -35.55 -53.88 -7.23
CA HIS A 49 -34.43 -54.59 -6.57
C HIS A 49 -34.38 -56.10 -6.98
N PRO A 50 -33.24 -56.82 -6.79
CA PRO A 50 -33.09 -57.60 -5.55
C PRO A 50 -31.67 -57.77 -4.95
N ARG A 51 -31.71 -57.75 -3.61
CA ARG A 51 -30.85 -58.27 -2.52
C ARG A 51 -29.84 -59.41 -2.77
N ARG A 52 -28.73 -59.38 -1.99
CA ARG A 52 -28.25 -60.34 -0.93
C ARG A 52 -26.73 -60.13 -0.71
N ARG A 53 -26.02 -60.28 0.42
CA ARG A 53 -26.17 -60.62 1.87
C ARG A 53 -24.84 -60.15 2.52
N ALA A 54 -24.79 -59.34 3.59
CA ALA A 54 -24.87 -59.66 5.04
C ALA A 54 -23.62 -60.30 5.68
N ALA A 55 -22.87 -59.51 6.48
CA ALA A 55 -22.22 -59.78 7.78
C ALA A 55 -21.32 -58.55 8.10
N GLY A 56 -21.25 -57.90 9.25
CA GLY A 56 -21.79 -58.10 10.59
C GLY A 56 -20.73 -57.66 11.60
N ARG A 57 -20.94 -56.56 12.34
CA ARG A 57 -20.75 -56.42 13.81
C ARG A 57 -20.71 -54.96 14.26
N ARG A 58 -21.25 -54.79 15.47
CA ARG A 58 -21.73 -53.59 16.16
C ARG A 58 -20.62 -52.98 17.04
N GLY A 59 -20.78 -51.70 17.38
CA GLY A 59 -20.09 -51.09 18.52
C GLY A 59 -20.36 -49.59 18.66
N ALA A 60 -21.48 -49.23 19.27
CA ALA A 60 -21.84 -47.85 19.61
C ALA A 60 -21.09 -47.40 20.87
N ALA A 61 -20.42 -46.24 20.83
CA ALA A 61 -19.86 -45.59 22.01
C ALA A 61 -20.75 -44.40 22.41
N ARG A 62 -21.36 -44.51 23.60
CA ARG A 62 -22.17 -43.48 24.26
C ARG A 62 -21.26 -42.47 24.97
N TYR A 63 -21.59 -41.20 24.80
CA TYR A 63 -21.06 -40.05 25.52
C TYR A 63 -21.52 -40.07 26.99
N ARG A 64 -20.61 -39.88 27.96
CA ARG A 64 -20.90 -39.69 29.39
C ARG A 64 -20.39 -38.30 29.83
N PRO A 65 -21.20 -37.47 30.51
CA PRO A 65 -20.75 -36.27 31.20
C PRO A 65 -20.71 -36.46 32.72
N GLY A 66 -19.86 -35.67 33.40
CA GLY A 66 -19.97 -35.36 34.84
C GLY A 66 -18.61 -35.12 35.52
N PRO A 67 -18.57 -34.55 36.75
CA PRO A 67 -19.62 -33.86 37.51
C PRO A 67 -19.18 -32.48 38.09
N ARG A 68 -20.13 -31.80 38.75
CA ARG A 68 -20.04 -30.47 39.39
C ARG A 68 -19.79 -30.52 40.91
N ASN A 69 -19.17 -29.43 41.43
CA ASN A 69 -19.42 -28.68 42.69
C ASN A 69 -19.02 -29.29 44.07
N PRO A 70 -18.97 -28.52 45.20
CA PRO A 70 -19.51 -27.15 45.50
C PRO A 70 -18.68 -26.18 46.43
N GLY A 71 -19.18 -24.93 46.57
CA GLY A 71 -19.04 -24.02 47.75
C GLY A 71 -17.89 -23.00 47.69
N VAL A 72 -17.98 -21.72 48.08
CA VAL A 72 -18.75 -21.02 49.13
C VAL A 72 -18.89 -19.51 48.80
N ARG A 73 -19.96 -18.91 49.35
CA ARG A 73 -20.39 -17.49 49.58
C ARG A 73 -19.23 -16.50 49.89
N GLY A 74 -19.29 -15.17 49.80
CA GLY A 74 -20.33 -14.12 49.74
C GLY A 74 -19.73 -12.81 50.34
N ASP A 75 -20.34 -11.66 50.02
CA ASP A 75 -20.28 -10.34 50.70
C ASP A 75 -19.20 -9.27 50.38
N LEU A 76 -19.66 -8.27 49.61
CA LEU A 76 -19.82 -6.82 49.87
C LEU A 76 -18.84 -6.01 50.76
N LEU A 77 -18.37 -4.91 50.15
CA LEU A 77 -18.16 -3.52 50.67
C LEU A 77 -17.26 -3.26 51.89
N HIS A 78 -16.11 -2.59 51.66
CA HIS A 78 -15.82 -1.32 52.36
C HIS A 78 -14.68 -0.51 51.72
N ARG A 79 -14.85 0.82 51.76
CA ARG A 79 -13.91 1.88 51.39
C ARG A 79 -12.60 1.83 52.20
N GLY A 80 -11.48 2.19 51.58
CA GLY A 80 -10.22 2.50 52.25
C GLY A 80 -9.36 3.43 51.38
N HIS A 81 -9.27 4.68 51.81
CA HIS A 81 -8.62 5.81 51.15
C HIS A 81 -7.23 5.97 51.82
N GLU A 82 -6.13 5.63 51.14
CA GLU A 82 -4.79 5.98 51.65
C GLU A 82 -3.86 6.41 50.51
N GLY A 83 -3.35 7.63 50.65
CA GLY A 83 -2.51 8.31 49.67
C GLY A 83 -1.13 7.68 49.54
N ARG A 84 -0.63 7.63 48.31
CA ARG A 84 0.79 7.42 48.04
C ARG A 84 1.35 8.63 47.31
N HIS A 85 2.27 9.29 47.99
CA HIS A 85 3.10 10.38 47.50
C HIS A 85 3.68 10.05 46.12
N ARG A 86 3.38 10.90 45.13
CA ARG A 86 4.12 10.95 43.87
C ARG A 86 5.54 11.43 44.17
N ARG A 87 6.51 10.52 44.16
CA ARG A 87 7.92 10.88 43.99
C ARG A 87 8.12 11.36 42.56
N LEU A 88 8.54 12.61 42.41
CA LEU A 88 9.01 13.17 41.14
C LEU A 88 10.27 12.40 40.68
N PRO A 89 10.40 12.03 39.40
CA PRO A 89 11.66 11.49 38.90
C PRO A 89 12.70 12.63 38.80
N GLY A 90 13.88 12.39 39.34
CA GLY A 90 15.04 13.29 39.26
C GLY A 90 15.56 13.46 37.82
N PRO A 91 16.48 14.40 37.60
CA PRO A 91 16.90 14.82 36.26
C PRO A 91 17.55 13.67 35.49
N ALA A 92 17.16 13.53 34.22
CA ALA A 92 17.67 12.55 33.28
C ALA A 92 19.19 12.68 33.14
N GLN A 93 19.92 11.68 33.64
CA GLN A 93 21.33 11.51 33.34
C GLN A 93 21.46 11.09 31.88
N ALA A 94 22.37 11.75 31.17
CA ALA A 94 22.71 11.49 29.78
C ALA A 94 22.91 9.98 29.54
N ALA A 95 22.24 9.45 28.51
CA ALA A 95 22.36 8.06 28.11
C ALA A 95 23.78 7.79 27.60
N VAL A 96 24.64 7.31 28.49
CA VAL A 96 25.93 6.73 28.14
C VAL A 96 25.65 5.49 27.29
N HIS A 97 26.25 5.42 26.10
CA HIS A 97 26.24 4.25 25.21
C HIS A 97 26.47 2.98 26.03
N ARG A 98 25.42 2.16 26.18
CA ARG A 98 25.54 0.86 26.83
C ARG A 98 26.13 -0.10 25.80
N PRO A 99 27.34 -0.65 26.00
CA PRO A 99 27.89 -1.64 25.08
C PRO A 99 26.98 -2.87 25.09
N LEU A 100 26.59 -3.28 23.88
CA LEU A 100 25.74 -4.43 23.65
C LEU A 100 26.57 -5.70 23.95
N THR A 101 26.07 -6.55 24.84
CA THR A 101 26.61 -7.88 25.05
C THR A 101 26.48 -8.69 23.75
N PRO A 102 27.54 -9.36 23.27
CA PRO A 102 27.47 -10.12 22.02
C PRO A 102 26.46 -11.26 22.18
N ALA A 103 25.37 -11.17 21.42
CA ALA A 103 24.37 -12.23 21.32
C ALA A 103 24.92 -13.40 20.49
N PRO A 104 24.49 -14.64 20.75
CA PRO A 104 24.84 -15.77 19.89
C PRO A 104 24.31 -15.54 18.47
N ALA A 105 25.11 -15.95 17.47
CA ALA A 105 24.76 -15.83 16.06
C ALA A 105 23.39 -16.44 15.74
N VAL A 106 22.53 -15.68 15.08
CA VAL A 106 21.17 -16.04 14.68
C VAL A 106 21.24 -17.08 13.60
N ARG A 107 20.64 -18.23 13.89
CA ARG A 107 20.32 -19.23 12.88
C ARG A 107 18.87 -19.02 12.44
N PRO A 108 18.61 -18.84 11.13
CA PRO A 108 17.25 -18.66 10.64
C PRO A 108 16.33 -19.82 11.05
N HIS A 109 15.18 -19.48 11.61
CA HIS A 109 14.10 -20.40 11.88
C HIS A 109 13.38 -20.78 10.58
N ALA A 110 12.85 -22.01 10.53
CA ALA A 110 12.09 -22.48 9.40
C ALA A 110 10.74 -21.75 9.28
N ILE A 111 10.42 -21.28 8.08
CA ILE A 111 9.11 -20.72 7.74
C ILE A 111 8.23 -21.79 7.08
N HIS A 112 6.92 -21.72 7.33
CA HIS A 112 5.95 -22.60 6.67
C HIS A 112 5.61 -22.08 5.27
N GLY A 113 5.35 -23.00 4.34
CA GLY A 113 4.91 -22.66 2.99
C GLY A 113 5.90 -21.83 2.19
N GLY A 114 5.42 -21.20 1.12
CA GLY A 114 6.27 -20.55 0.12
C GLY A 114 6.78 -21.52 -0.95
N LEU A 115 7.48 -20.97 -1.93
CA LEU A 115 7.96 -21.66 -3.13
C LEU A 115 9.45 -21.37 -3.32
N VAL A 116 10.17 -22.35 -3.84
CA VAL A 116 11.52 -22.14 -4.39
C VAL A 116 11.33 -21.84 -5.87
N LEU A 117 11.72 -20.64 -6.28
CA LEU A 117 11.51 -20.14 -7.64
C LEU A 117 12.86 -19.89 -8.30
N GLU A 118 12.93 -20.04 -9.62
CA GLU A 118 14.11 -19.60 -10.36
C GLU A 118 14.22 -18.07 -10.30
N GLY A 119 15.39 -17.56 -9.89
CA GLY A 119 15.56 -16.14 -9.63
C GLY A 119 15.58 -15.27 -10.89
N HIS A 120 16.11 -15.74 -12.02
CA HIS A 120 16.29 -14.97 -13.27
C HIS A 120 17.00 -13.60 -13.10
N LYS A 121 17.84 -13.43 -12.07
CA LYS A 121 18.50 -12.14 -11.73
C LYS A 121 19.78 -11.87 -12.52
N ALA A 122 20.42 -12.92 -13.06
CA ALA A 122 21.78 -12.84 -13.63
C ALA A 122 21.91 -11.80 -14.76
N ALA A 123 20.96 -11.76 -15.70
CA ALA A 123 20.98 -10.82 -16.81
C ALA A 123 20.92 -9.35 -16.34
N ALA A 124 20.11 -9.07 -15.32
CA ALA A 124 20.01 -7.73 -14.77
C ALA A 124 21.25 -7.33 -13.93
N MET A 125 21.88 -8.30 -13.26
CA MET A 125 23.05 -8.06 -12.44
C MET A 125 24.34 -7.85 -13.25
N ALA A 126 24.45 -8.43 -14.45
CA ALA A 126 25.65 -8.34 -15.28
C ALA A 126 26.09 -6.89 -15.61
N GLY A 127 25.14 -5.95 -15.68
CA GLY A 127 25.43 -4.54 -15.98
C GLY A 127 25.74 -3.65 -14.78
N GLY A 128 25.75 -4.20 -13.56
CA GLY A 128 25.87 -3.43 -12.32
C GLY A 128 24.75 -2.39 -12.14
N LEU A 129 25.01 -1.40 -11.28
CA LEU A 129 24.09 -0.29 -11.01
C LEU A 129 24.46 0.93 -11.88
N ARG A 130 23.57 1.31 -12.79
CA ARG A 130 23.74 2.43 -13.74
C ARG A 130 22.91 3.66 -13.35
N ASP A 131 23.26 4.83 -13.86
CA ASP A 131 22.41 6.02 -13.77
C ASP A 131 21.40 6.05 -14.94
N CYS A 132 20.15 6.42 -14.65
CA CYS A 132 19.17 6.74 -15.67
C CYS A 132 19.36 8.19 -16.11
N ALA A 133 19.52 8.42 -17.42
CA ALA A 133 19.57 9.79 -17.93
C ALA A 133 18.23 10.51 -17.65
N PRO A 134 18.24 11.83 -17.35
CA PRO A 134 17.02 12.62 -17.20
C PRO A 134 16.08 12.47 -18.40
N PRO A 135 14.78 12.18 -18.20
CA PRO A 135 13.81 12.16 -19.28
C PRO A 135 13.49 13.58 -19.76
N PRO A 136 12.99 13.75 -20.98
CA PRO A 136 12.52 15.07 -21.47
C PRO A 136 11.35 15.62 -20.64
N ARG A 137 10.58 14.72 -19.99
CA ARG A 137 9.46 15.07 -19.10
C ARG A 137 9.42 14.12 -17.92
N LEU A 138 9.18 14.65 -16.73
CA LEU A 138 8.84 13.88 -15.53
C LEU A 138 7.34 13.99 -15.25
N LEU A 139 6.74 12.88 -14.84
CA LEU A 139 5.36 12.76 -14.40
C LEU A 139 5.37 12.43 -12.92
N LEU A 140 5.25 13.42 -12.04
CA LEU A 140 5.40 13.20 -10.61
C LEU A 140 4.03 13.02 -9.93
N PRO A 141 3.60 11.79 -9.58
CA PRO A 141 2.34 11.57 -8.87
C PRO A 141 2.42 12.22 -7.49
N LEU A 142 1.34 12.88 -7.08
CA LEU A 142 1.24 13.48 -5.74
C LEU A 142 0.81 12.46 -4.67
N ARG A 143 0.45 11.24 -5.08
CA ARG A 143 0.23 10.10 -4.17
C ARG A 143 1.34 9.07 -4.35
N GLN A 144 2.34 9.11 -3.47
CA GLN A 144 3.48 8.17 -3.46
C GLN A 144 3.66 7.46 -2.10
N HIS A 145 2.58 7.35 -1.35
CA HIS A 145 2.52 6.72 -0.04
C HIS A 145 1.12 6.15 0.22
N ALA A 146 0.98 5.38 1.30
CA ALA A 146 -0.28 4.71 1.66
C ALA A 146 -1.46 5.69 1.89
N GLY A 147 -1.17 6.89 2.41
CA GLY A 147 -2.16 7.96 2.65
C GLY A 147 -2.80 8.58 1.40
N PRO A 148 -3.64 9.62 1.58
CA PRO A 148 -4.27 10.35 0.47
C PRO A 148 -3.23 11.11 -0.38
N PRO A 149 -3.58 11.57 -1.60
CA PRO A 149 -2.69 12.43 -2.39
C PRO A 149 -2.24 13.68 -1.61
N CYS A 150 -0.97 14.07 -1.78
CA CYS A 150 -0.44 15.33 -1.25
C CYS A 150 -1.06 16.53 -1.97
N ARG A 151 -1.20 17.65 -1.24
CA ARG A 151 -1.58 18.94 -1.79
C ARG A 151 -0.37 19.62 -2.44
N PRO A 152 -0.44 20.05 -3.71
CA PRO A 152 0.65 20.76 -4.36
C PRO A 152 0.91 22.12 -3.68
N VAL A 153 2.17 22.53 -3.66
CA VAL A 153 2.62 23.86 -3.19
C VAL A 153 3.28 24.68 -4.30
N VAL A 154 3.29 24.15 -5.52
CA VAL A 154 3.75 24.80 -6.76
C VAL A 154 2.66 24.71 -7.82
N GLY A 155 2.66 25.65 -8.77
CA GLY A 155 1.73 25.73 -9.89
C GLY A 155 2.41 25.71 -11.25
N ALA A 156 1.61 25.67 -12.32
CA ALA A 156 2.12 25.74 -13.69
C ALA A 156 2.86 27.07 -13.95
N GLY A 157 4.01 26.99 -14.60
CA GLY A 157 4.91 28.11 -14.87
C GLY A 157 6.04 28.27 -13.84
N ASP A 158 5.89 27.70 -12.63
CA ASP A 158 6.92 27.80 -11.59
C ASP A 158 8.20 27.07 -12.01
N ARG A 159 9.34 27.62 -11.57
CA ARG A 159 10.63 26.93 -11.60
C ARG A 159 10.86 26.27 -10.25
N VAL A 160 11.32 25.02 -10.29
CA VAL A 160 11.69 24.25 -9.10
C VAL A 160 13.13 23.80 -9.21
N VAL A 161 13.86 23.84 -8.10
CA VAL A 161 15.21 23.28 -8.00
C VAL A 161 15.16 21.86 -7.46
N ARG A 162 16.21 21.07 -7.73
CA ARG A 162 16.27 19.69 -7.23
C ARG A 162 16.23 19.68 -5.71
N GLY A 163 15.42 18.79 -5.11
CA GLY A 163 15.22 18.73 -3.66
C GLY A 163 14.13 19.64 -3.11
N GLN A 164 13.60 20.58 -3.89
CA GLN A 164 12.54 21.47 -3.43
C GLN A 164 11.24 20.70 -3.14
N VAL A 165 10.57 21.00 -2.03
CA VAL A 165 9.23 20.48 -1.73
C VAL A 165 8.22 21.02 -2.76
N VAL A 166 7.52 20.12 -3.45
CA VAL A 166 6.51 20.47 -4.47
C VAL A 166 5.10 20.07 -4.08
N ALA A 167 4.94 19.15 -3.11
CA ALA A 167 3.65 18.85 -2.49
C ALA A 167 3.81 18.38 -1.05
N VAL A 168 2.82 18.69 -0.21
CA VAL A 168 2.79 18.36 1.22
C VAL A 168 1.62 17.44 1.56
N PRO A 169 1.77 16.48 2.48
CA PRO A 169 0.71 15.57 2.84
C PRO A 169 -0.41 16.27 3.64
N GLU A 170 -1.64 15.83 3.45
CA GLU A 170 -2.79 16.20 4.28
C GLU A 170 -3.13 15.03 5.22
N GLY A 171 -2.60 15.08 6.45
CA GLY A 171 -2.68 13.98 7.41
C GLY A 171 -1.49 13.02 7.30
N ALA A 172 -1.74 11.71 7.45
CA ALA A 172 -0.69 10.69 7.36
C ALA A 172 -0.12 10.60 5.94
N GLY A 173 1.20 10.71 5.81
CA GLY A 173 1.85 10.83 4.51
C GLY A 173 3.29 11.35 4.57
N ALA A 174 3.85 11.61 3.40
CA ALA A 174 5.22 12.09 3.27
C ALA A 174 5.32 13.09 2.11
N PRO A 175 6.03 14.23 2.28
CA PRO A 175 6.17 15.23 1.23
C PRO A 175 6.78 14.68 -0.06
N VAL A 176 6.45 15.34 -1.16
CA VAL A 176 6.96 15.07 -2.50
C VAL A 176 7.92 16.20 -2.87
N HIS A 177 9.10 15.82 -3.37
CA HIS A 177 10.17 16.73 -3.73
C HIS A 177 10.43 16.68 -5.24
N ALA A 178 10.91 17.78 -5.80
CA ALA A 178 11.38 17.86 -7.18
C ALA A 178 12.64 16.99 -7.37
N PRO A 179 12.58 15.93 -8.19
CA PRO A 179 13.71 15.01 -8.39
C PRO A 179 14.89 15.64 -9.14
N LEU A 180 14.59 16.61 -9.99
CA LEU A 180 15.52 17.37 -10.82
C LEU A 180 15.10 18.85 -10.83
N ALA A 181 16.04 19.74 -11.17
CA ALA A 181 15.70 21.12 -11.51
C ALA A 181 14.83 21.14 -12.78
N ALA A 182 13.68 21.80 -12.71
CA ALA A 182 12.67 21.73 -13.75
C ALA A 182 11.74 22.94 -13.76
N ARG A 183 11.01 23.10 -14.87
CA ARG A 183 9.83 23.96 -14.96
C ARG A 183 8.56 23.12 -14.79
N VAL A 184 7.63 23.57 -13.97
CA VAL A 184 6.30 22.96 -13.85
C VAL A 184 5.48 23.34 -15.08
N LEU A 185 5.13 22.36 -15.91
CA LEU A 185 4.32 22.58 -17.10
C LEU A 185 2.83 22.61 -16.78
N ALA A 186 2.37 21.65 -15.97
CA ALA A 186 0.95 21.49 -15.65
C ALA A 186 0.74 20.66 -14.37
N LEU A 187 -0.46 20.78 -13.80
CA LEU A 187 -1.00 19.86 -12.82
C LEU A 187 -2.16 19.10 -13.50
N GLU A 188 -1.98 17.79 -13.70
CA GLU A 188 -2.92 16.94 -14.44
C GLU A 188 -3.50 15.85 -13.54
N SER A 189 -4.74 15.43 -13.78
CA SER A 189 -5.30 14.23 -13.14
C SER A 189 -5.01 13.02 -14.02
N ARG A 190 -4.22 12.06 -13.52
CA ARG A 190 -3.79 10.86 -14.27
C ARG A 190 -3.95 9.60 -13.42
N PRO A 191 -4.21 8.43 -14.03
CA PRO A 191 -4.37 7.18 -13.30
C PRO A 191 -3.05 6.73 -12.67
N LEU A 192 -3.10 6.23 -11.43
CA LEU A 192 -2.00 5.43 -10.88
C LEU A 192 -1.96 4.04 -11.53
N PRO A 193 -0.78 3.39 -11.55
CA PRO A 193 -0.68 1.97 -11.85
C PRO A 193 -1.65 1.13 -11.01
N GLY A 194 -2.31 0.17 -11.66
CA GLY A 194 -3.13 -0.86 -11.00
C GLY A 194 -4.55 -0.99 -11.57
N PRO A 195 -5.28 -2.05 -11.16
CA PRO A 195 -6.56 -2.42 -11.79
C PRO A 195 -7.65 -1.36 -11.70
N ALA A 196 -7.63 -0.55 -10.63
CA ALA A 196 -8.62 0.50 -10.41
C ALA A 196 -8.32 1.80 -11.18
N GLY A 197 -7.10 1.97 -11.71
CA GLY A 197 -6.68 3.16 -12.45
C GLY A 197 -7.01 4.48 -11.74
N LEU A 198 -6.86 4.53 -10.41
CA LEU A 198 -7.35 5.63 -9.59
C LEU A 198 -6.74 6.97 -10.06
N PRO A 199 -7.55 7.94 -10.53
CA PRO A 199 -7.05 9.24 -10.94
C PRO A 199 -6.52 10.01 -9.74
N VAL A 200 -5.28 10.49 -9.84
CA VAL A 200 -4.65 11.36 -8.83
C VAL A 200 -3.92 12.53 -9.50
N PRO A 201 -3.73 13.66 -8.80
CA PRO A 201 -2.95 14.76 -9.30
C PRO A 201 -1.49 14.36 -9.59
N HIS A 202 -0.96 14.80 -10.72
CA HIS A 202 0.42 14.64 -11.17
C HIS A 202 0.97 16.00 -11.57
N LEU A 203 2.20 16.30 -11.17
CA LEU A 203 2.95 17.42 -11.71
C LEU A 203 3.69 16.96 -12.96
N LEU A 204 3.42 17.62 -14.09
CA LEU A 204 4.20 17.47 -15.31
C LEU A 204 5.37 18.45 -15.25
N LEU A 205 6.60 17.94 -15.24
CA LEU A 205 7.81 18.75 -15.13
C LEU A 205 8.67 18.59 -16.38
N GLU A 206 9.25 19.68 -16.85
CA GLU A 206 10.27 19.70 -17.90
C GLU A 206 11.63 19.97 -17.26
N PRO A 207 12.54 18.99 -17.21
CA PRO A 207 13.88 19.20 -16.68
C PRO A 207 14.58 20.32 -17.45
N SER A 208 15.08 21.32 -16.72
CA SER A 208 15.65 22.54 -17.33
C SER A 208 17.18 22.55 -17.34
N GLY A 209 17.81 21.53 -16.74
CA GLY A 209 19.20 21.65 -16.30
C GLY A 209 19.35 22.67 -15.16
N GLY A 210 20.41 22.55 -14.39
CA GLY A 210 20.69 23.42 -13.23
C GLY A 210 21.51 22.68 -12.18
N SER A 211 22.42 23.41 -11.53
CA SER A 211 23.29 22.89 -10.46
C SER A 211 22.81 23.26 -9.06
N GLU A 212 21.75 24.07 -8.94
CA GLU A 212 21.20 24.47 -7.65
C GLU A 212 20.31 23.37 -7.08
N ASP A 213 20.55 23.06 -5.80
CA ASP A 213 19.78 22.11 -5.02
C ASP A 213 19.19 22.81 -3.78
N ALA A 214 17.97 22.44 -3.40
CA ALA A 214 17.35 22.78 -2.13
C ALA A 214 17.51 21.62 -1.13
N LEU A 215 18.75 21.23 -0.85
CA LEU A 215 19.05 20.21 0.16
C LEU A 215 18.82 20.78 1.57
N LEU A 216 18.45 19.90 2.49
CA LEU A 216 18.41 20.22 3.91
C LEU A 216 19.85 20.34 4.45
N PRO A 217 20.11 21.12 5.51
CA PRO A 217 21.43 21.11 6.14
C PRO A 217 21.70 19.74 6.79
N PRO A 218 22.91 19.16 6.72
CA PRO A 218 23.25 17.96 7.48
C PRO A 218 22.90 18.08 8.97
N LEU A 219 22.45 16.98 9.59
CA LEU A 219 22.28 16.95 11.04
C LEU A 219 23.59 16.61 11.74
N PRO A 220 23.81 17.12 12.97
CA PRO A 220 24.98 16.75 13.75
C PRO A 220 24.90 15.27 14.18
N ALA A 221 26.06 14.67 14.42
CA ALA A 221 26.15 13.24 14.73
C ALA A 221 25.41 12.86 16.02
N ASP A 222 25.31 13.77 16.99
CA ASP A 222 24.63 13.62 18.28
C ASP A 222 23.14 14.00 18.26
N ALA A 223 22.56 14.27 17.07
CA ALA A 223 21.14 14.59 16.93
C ALA A 223 20.24 13.57 17.65
N ASP A 224 19.26 14.07 18.40
CA ASP A 224 18.38 13.24 19.19
C ASP A 224 17.42 12.40 18.29
N PRO A 225 16.83 11.31 18.82
CA PRO A 225 15.91 10.47 18.05
C PRO A 225 14.71 11.22 17.44
N ALA A 226 14.21 12.28 18.07
CA ALA A 226 13.09 13.05 17.56
C ALA A 226 13.51 13.91 16.36
N MET A 227 14.69 14.53 16.39
CA MET A 227 15.28 15.25 15.27
C MET A 227 15.53 14.32 14.08
N LEU A 228 16.04 13.11 14.32
CA LEU A 228 16.21 12.10 13.26
C LEU A 228 14.87 11.74 12.60
N ARG A 229 13.83 11.45 13.39
CA ARG A 229 12.48 11.16 12.86
C ARG A 229 11.90 12.33 12.08
N ARG A 230 12.04 13.55 12.59
CA ARG A 230 11.59 14.77 11.91
C ARG A 230 12.30 14.96 10.58
N ARG A 231 13.63 14.78 10.53
CA ARG A 231 14.39 14.87 9.29
C ARG A 231 13.95 13.83 8.26
N ILE A 232 13.77 12.59 8.68
CA ILE A 232 13.28 11.51 7.80
C ILE A 232 11.88 11.84 7.25
N ALA A 233 11.01 12.47 8.05
CA ALA A 233 9.70 12.94 7.61
C ALA A 233 9.81 14.08 6.59
N GLU A 234 10.61 15.12 6.89
CA GLU A 234 10.84 16.27 6.02
C GLU A 234 11.43 15.85 4.67
N ALA A 235 12.36 14.89 4.67
CA ALA A 235 12.96 14.31 3.47
C ALA A 235 12.00 13.45 2.63
N GLY A 236 10.76 13.21 3.10
CA GLY A 236 9.74 12.48 2.37
C GLY A 236 10.04 10.98 2.23
N VAL A 237 10.80 10.40 3.16
CA VAL A 237 11.18 8.99 3.12
C VAL A 237 9.97 8.11 3.49
N VAL A 238 9.70 7.12 2.66
CA VAL A 238 8.66 6.11 2.87
C VAL A 238 9.27 4.71 2.81
N GLY A 239 8.52 3.71 3.25
CA GLY A 239 8.90 2.30 3.14
C GLY A 239 9.06 1.89 1.67
N LEU A 240 10.31 1.68 1.26
CA LEU A 240 10.71 1.31 -0.09
C LEU A 240 10.53 -0.20 -0.37
N GLY A 241 9.98 -0.99 0.56
CA GLY A 241 9.61 -2.39 0.31
C GLY A 241 8.30 -2.60 -0.45
N GLY A 242 7.67 -1.54 -0.98
CA GLY A 242 6.47 -1.61 -1.84
C GLY A 242 5.21 -0.97 -1.25
N ALA A 243 4.99 -1.05 0.06
CA ALA A 243 3.76 -0.51 0.68
C ALA A 243 3.71 1.03 0.82
N GLY A 244 4.86 1.71 0.76
CA GLY A 244 4.92 3.17 0.82
C GLY A 244 4.42 3.78 2.13
N PHE A 245 4.57 3.07 3.26
CA PHE A 245 4.21 3.61 4.58
C PHE A 245 5.23 4.68 5.01
N PRO A 246 4.82 5.85 5.53
CA PRO A 246 5.76 6.89 5.98
C PRO A 246 6.77 6.37 7.01
N THR A 247 8.07 6.50 6.74
CA THR A 247 9.12 5.89 7.57
C THR A 247 9.14 6.49 8.97
N ALA A 248 8.96 7.81 9.09
CA ALA A 248 8.93 8.50 10.38
C ALA A 248 7.77 8.05 11.27
N GLU A 249 6.59 7.78 10.70
CA GLU A 249 5.44 7.23 11.45
C GLU A 249 5.77 5.82 11.97
N LYS A 250 6.47 5.01 11.17
CA LYS A 250 6.87 3.64 11.56
C LYS A 250 7.85 3.64 12.73
N LEU A 251 8.70 4.67 12.79
CA LEU A 251 9.68 4.95 13.86
C LEU A 251 9.05 5.55 15.12
N GLY A 252 7.77 5.93 15.11
CA GLY A 252 7.12 6.73 16.17
C GLY A 252 7.01 6.08 17.55
N ALA A 253 7.46 4.84 17.74
CA ALA A 253 7.57 4.26 19.07
C ALA A 253 8.77 3.30 19.17
N THR A 254 9.32 3.22 20.37
CA THR A 254 10.53 2.44 20.68
C THR A 254 10.33 0.95 20.40
N ARG A 255 11.39 0.28 19.93
CA ARG A 255 11.42 -1.15 19.62
C ARG A 255 12.67 -1.77 20.19
N ASP A 256 12.65 -3.08 20.40
CA ASP A 256 13.80 -3.82 20.91
C ASP A 256 14.72 -4.21 19.74
N ILE A 257 14.11 -4.63 18.62
CA ILE A 257 14.81 -5.17 17.44
C ILE A 257 14.43 -4.38 16.20
N LEU A 258 15.45 -3.92 15.47
CA LEU A 258 15.33 -3.43 14.11
C LEU A 258 15.81 -4.50 13.13
N VAL A 259 15.01 -4.78 12.12
CA VAL A 259 15.36 -5.66 11.00
C VAL A 259 15.52 -4.81 9.74
N LEU A 260 16.67 -4.92 9.10
CA LEU A 260 16.85 -4.53 7.71
C LEU A 260 16.55 -5.71 6.80
N ASN A 261 15.55 -5.52 5.95
CA ASN A 261 15.12 -6.49 4.96
C ASN A 261 15.83 -6.24 3.63
N GLY A 262 16.88 -7.01 3.37
CA GLY A 262 17.53 -7.17 2.08
C GLY A 262 17.20 -8.51 1.42
N ALA A 263 16.14 -9.20 1.86
CA ALA A 263 15.71 -10.46 1.29
C ALA A 263 14.84 -10.20 0.05
N GLU A 264 15.44 -10.25 -1.14
CA GLU A 264 14.82 -9.92 -2.43
C GLU A 264 14.22 -11.15 -3.13
N CYS A 265 13.33 -11.85 -2.44
CA CYS A 265 12.87 -13.18 -2.86
C CYS A 265 11.96 -13.24 -4.10
N GLU A 266 11.55 -12.10 -4.67
CA GLU A 266 10.69 -12.09 -5.86
C GLU A 266 11.53 -12.29 -7.14
N PRO A 267 11.16 -13.25 -8.01
CA PRO A 267 11.92 -13.51 -9.24
C PRO A 267 12.07 -12.26 -10.11
N TRP A 268 13.16 -12.20 -10.87
CA TRP A 268 13.59 -11.12 -11.76
C TRP A 268 14.04 -9.83 -11.08
N ILE A 269 13.58 -9.52 -9.88
CA ILE A 269 13.95 -8.29 -9.18
C ILE A 269 15.36 -8.45 -8.59
N SER A 270 16.22 -7.44 -8.80
CA SER A 270 17.62 -7.44 -8.36
C SER A 270 18.10 -6.07 -7.88
N CYS A 271 17.17 -5.18 -7.53
CA CYS A 271 17.44 -3.78 -7.24
C CYS A 271 18.08 -3.60 -5.86
N ASP A 272 17.65 -4.39 -4.87
CA ASP A 272 18.22 -4.41 -3.54
C ASP A 272 19.56 -5.16 -3.55
N ASP A 273 19.72 -6.23 -4.33
CA ASP A 273 21.02 -6.87 -4.56
C ASP A 273 22.04 -5.88 -5.14
N ALA A 274 21.70 -5.23 -6.25
CA ALA A 274 22.55 -4.20 -6.86
C ALA A 274 22.86 -3.04 -5.91
N LEU A 275 21.89 -2.64 -5.08
CA LEU A 275 22.10 -1.61 -4.07
C LEU A 275 23.10 -2.05 -3.00
N LEU A 276 22.96 -3.26 -2.46
CA LEU A 276 23.84 -3.77 -1.40
C LEU A 276 25.26 -3.94 -1.92
N ARG A 277 25.46 -4.47 -3.13
CA ARG A 277 26.80 -4.58 -3.74
C ARG A 277 27.47 -3.21 -3.94
N ALA A 278 26.72 -2.21 -4.37
CA ALA A 278 27.27 -0.90 -4.68
C ALA A 278 27.41 0.04 -3.46
N HIS A 279 26.52 -0.09 -2.47
CA HIS A 279 26.31 0.92 -1.42
C HIS A 279 26.06 0.33 -0.03
N ALA A 280 26.58 -0.87 0.29
CA ALA A 280 26.42 -1.49 1.61
C ALA A 280 26.80 -0.56 2.78
N GLY A 281 27.87 0.23 2.66
CA GLY A 281 28.27 1.20 3.69
C GLY A 281 27.19 2.26 3.99
N GLU A 282 26.51 2.78 2.96
CA GLU A 282 25.39 3.71 3.17
C GLU A 282 24.20 3.02 3.85
N VAL A 283 23.95 1.75 3.54
CA VAL A 283 22.89 0.94 4.17
C VAL A 283 23.19 0.68 5.64
N VAL A 284 24.44 0.30 5.97
CA VAL A 284 24.91 0.08 7.36
C VAL A 284 24.79 1.35 8.19
N ARG A 285 25.26 2.50 7.69
CA ARG A 285 25.09 3.79 8.37
C ARG A 285 23.61 4.18 8.50
N GLY A 286 22.79 3.82 7.52
CA GLY A 286 21.33 3.95 7.58
C GLY A 286 20.69 3.09 8.66
N ALA A 287 21.18 1.87 8.85
CA ALA A 287 20.73 0.98 9.92
C ALA A 287 20.90 1.65 11.28
N ARG A 288 22.08 2.25 11.54
CA ARG A 288 22.36 2.99 12.78
C ARG A 288 21.44 4.19 12.97
N VAL A 289 21.23 4.99 11.93
CA VAL A 289 20.30 6.13 11.98
C VAL A 289 18.90 5.66 12.36
N LEU A 290 18.39 4.62 11.71
CA LEU A 290 17.07 4.07 12.00
C LEU A 290 17.00 3.42 13.39
N ALA A 291 18.04 2.72 13.82
CA ALA A 291 18.10 2.09 15.14
C ALA A 291 18.04 3.14 16.25
N ARG A 292 18.81 4.23 16.14
CA ARG A 292 18.74 5.37 17.06
C ARG A 292 17.37 6.04 17.05
N ALA A 293 16.81 6.29 15.86
CA ALA A 293 15.49 6.90 15.73
C ALA A 293 14.36 6.02 16.30
N ALA A 294 14.52 4.69 16.24
CA ALA A 294 13.60 3.69 16.80
C ALA A 294 13.91 3.30 18.25
N GLY A 295 15.02 3.76 18.83
CA GLY A 295 15.52 3.30 20.12
C GLY A 295 15.80 1.78 20.17
N ALA A 296 16.13 1.17 19.02
CA ALA A 296 16.40 -0.25 18.91
C ALA A 296 17.78 -0.60 19.47
N ALA A 297 17.81 -1.59 20.37
CA ALA A 297 19.04 -2.09 20.97
C ALA A 297 19.74 -3.10 20.06
N ARG A 298 19.00 -3.82 19.22
CA ARG A 298 19.56 -4.86 18.34
C ARG A 298 19.20 -4.60 16.89
N VAL A 299 20.16 -4.78 15.99
CA VAL A 299 19.97 -4.62 14.54
C VAL A 299 20.34 -5.91 13.82
N LEU A 300 19.40 -6.41 13.01
CA LEU A 300 19.58 -7.59 12.16
C LEU A 300 19.50 -7.17 10.69
N LEU A 301 20.48 -7.52 9.87
CA LEU A 301 20.45 -7.32 8.42
C LEU A 301 20.27 -8.67 7.72
N ALA A 302 19.08 -8.92 7.20
CA ALA A 302 18.78 -10.15 6.49
C ALA A 302 19.02 -10.03 4.99
N VAL A 303 19.78 -10.97 4.43
CA VAL A 303 20.11 -11.04 3.00
C VAL A 303 19.97 -12.50 2.54
N GLU A 304 19.49 -12.75 1.33
CA GLU A 304 19.35 -14.13 0.84
C GLU A 304 20.71 -14.83 0.69
N ASP A 305 20.75 -16.13 0.97
CA ASP A 305 21.95 -16.96 0.94
C ASP A 305 22.54 -17.14 -0.47
N ASP A 306 21.73 -16.96 -1.51
CA ASP A 306 22.15 -16.96 -2.90
C ASP A 306 22.71 -15.59 -3.37
N MET A 307 22.49 -14.51 -2.62
CA MET A 307 23.04 -13.17 -2.86
C MET A 307 24.46 -13.01 -2.28
N ARG A 308 25.37 -13.92 -2.65
CA ARG A 308 26.71 -14.06 -2.03
C ARG A 308 27.56 -12.79 -2.05
N GLU A 309 27.54 -12.04 -3.16
CA GLU A 309 28.29 -10.79 -3.27
C GLU A 309 27.71 -9.68 -2.39
N ALA A 310 26.37 -9.58 -2.28
CA ALA A 310 25.73 -8.65 -1.37
C ALA A 310 26.02 -9.00 0.09
N LEU A 311 25.96 -10.29 0.47
CA LEU A 311 26.37 -10.77 1.80
C LEU A 311 27.81 -10.36 2.13
N SER A 312 28.73 -10.61 1.20
CA SER A 312 30.14 -10.21 1.36
C SER A 312 30.29 -8.70 1.55
N ALA A 313 29.63 -7.90 0.70
CA ALA A 313 29.65 -6.44 0.80
C ALA A 313 29.05 -5.95 2.13
N CYS A 314 28.00 -6.59 2.63
CA CYS A 314 27.39 -6.27 3.92
C CYS A 314 28.32 -6.56 5.09
N HIS A 315 28.95 -7.73 5.14
CA HIS A 315 29.94 -8.05 6.18
C HIS A 315 31.10 -7.05 6.17
N ALA A 316 31.69 -6.81 4.99
CA ALA A 316 32.79 -5.85 4.86
C ALA A 316 32.39 -4.43 5.31
N ALA A 317 31.17 -3.99 5.01
CA ALA A 317 30.66 -2.69 5.45
C ALA A 317 30.42 -2.61 6.97
N VAL A 318 29.89 -3.68 7.58
CA VAL A 318 29.70 -3.76 9.03
C VAL A 318 31.04 -3.71 9.76
N ASP A 319 32.03 -4.50 9.29
CA ASP A 319 33.38 -4.52 9.85
C ASP A 319 34.07 -3.16 9.72
N ALA A 320 33.97 -2.53 8.55
CA ALA A 320 34.62 -1.24 8.28
C ALA A 320 34.04 -0.08 9.09
N GLU A 321 32.72 -0.08 9.33
CA GLU A 321 32.04 0.96 10.11
C GLU A 321 32.06 0.65 11.63
N ASN A 322 32.55 -0.53 12.03
CA ASN A 322 32.60 -1.01 13.42
C ASN A 322 31.23 -0.90 14.11
N GLU A 323 30.18 -1.36 13.41
CA GLU A 323 28.80 -1.30 13.87
C GLU A 323 28.36 -2.67 14.44
N ASP A 324 27.59 -2.66 15.52
CA ASP A 324 26.99 -3.89 16.07
C ASP A 324 25.71 -4.25 15.30
N ILE A 325 25.91 -4.73 14.07
CA ILE A 325 24.86 -5.20 13.18
C ILE A 325 25.11 -6.65 12.84
N GLU A 326 24.12 -7.49 13.11
CA GLU A 326 24.20 -8.90 12.82
C GLU A 326 23.67 -9.17 11.40
N VAL A 327 24.57 -9.54 10.49
CA VAL A 327 24.19 -9.96 9.13
C VAL A 327 23.77 -11.43 9.16
N VAL A 328 22.54 -11.71 8.69
CA VAL A 328 21.93 -13.03 8.72
C VAL A 328 21.59 -13.47 7.30
N ALA A 329 22.23 -14.55 6.85
CA ALA A 329 21.87 -15.20 5.59
C ALA A 329 20.54 -15.95 5.77
N VAL A 330 19.53 -15.66 4.95
CA VAL A 330 18.22 -16.32 4.95
C VAL A 330 18.02 -17.14 3.68
N PRO A 331 17.25 -18.25 3.71
CA PRO A 331 17.04 -19.07 2.51
C PRO A 331 16.32 -18.31 1.38
N ALA A 332 16.82 -18.45 0.15
CA ALA A 332 16.14 -17.98 -1.06
C ALA A 332 14.82 -18.74 -1.32
N ARG A 333 13.76 -18.29 -0.66
CA ARG A 333 12.40 -18.85 -0.75
C ARG A 333 11.42 -17.71 -0.83
N TYR A 334 10.51 -17.74 -1.79
CA TYR A 334 9.44 -16.76 -1.88
C TYR A 334 8.24 -17.17 -1.00
N PRO A 335 7.65 -16.30 -0.16
CA PRO A 335 7.99 -14.90 0.11
C PRO A 335 8.69 -14.72 1.47
N ALA A 336 9.90 -15.24 1.66
CA ALA A 336 10.67 -15.12 2.90
C ALA A 336 10.99 -13.66 3.24
N GLY A 337 11.09 -12.78 2.23
CA GLY A 337 11.20 -11.34 2.40
C GLY A 337 9.91 -10.65 2.87
N GLY A 338 8.79 -11.36 3.02
CA GLY A 338 7.57 -10.83 3.61
C GLY A 338 7.76 -10.47 5.09
N GLU A 339 7.22 -9.34 5.55
CA GLU A 339 7.50 -8.79 6.89
C GLU A 339 7.29 -9.82 8.02
N ARG A 340 6.17 -10.54 8.01
CA ARG A 340 5.85 -11.56 9.04
C ARG A 340 6.75 -12.79 8.92
N GLN A 341 7.02 -13.25 7.70
CA GLN A 341 7.88 -14.40 7.42
C GLN A 341 9.32 -14.12 7.86
N LEU A 342 9.84 -12.94 7.55
CA LEU A 342 11.19 -12.53 7.90
C LEU A 342 11.36 -12.39 9.41
N ILE A 343 10.39 -11.78 10.09
CA ILE A 343 10.39 -11.70 11.57
C ILE A 343 10.45 -13.10 12.18
N LEU A 344 9.61 -14.03 11.71
CA LEU A 344 9.61 -15.40 12.19
C LEU A 344 10.96 -16.07 11.95
N ALA A 345 11.50 -15.95 10.73
CA ALA A 345 12.79 -16.52 10.36
C ALA A 345 13.93 -16.00 11.25
N LEU A 346 13.94 -14.70 11.59
CA LEU A 346 15.04 -14.10 12.35
C LEU A 346 14.89 -14.23 13.87
N THR A 347 13.66 -14.26 14.38
CA THR A 347 13.40 -14.12 15.82
C THR A 347 12.71 -15.33 16.44
N GLY A 348 12.15 -16.23 15.63
CA GLY A 348 11.31 -17.33 16.08
C GLY A 348 9.95 -16.89 16.62
N ARG A 349 9.61 -15.59 16.54
CA ARG A 349 8.37 -15.01 17.06
C ARG A 349 7.39 -14.77 15.93
N GLU A 350 6.13 -15.14 16.15
CA GLU A 350 5.05 -14.86 15.21
C GLU A 350 4.36 -13.53 15.58
N VAL A 351 4.02 -12.73 14.57
CA VAL A 351 3.17 -11.55 14.75
C VAL A 351 1.74 -12.03 14.97
N PRO A 352 1.07 -11.62 16.08
CA PRO A 352 -0.30 -12.05 16.36
C PRO A 352 -1.27 -11.67 15.24
N ARG A 353 -2.33 -12.47 15.08
CA ARG A 353 -3.42 -12.16 14.15
C ARG A 353 -4.04 -10.79 14.47
N GLY A 354 -4.18 -9.94 13.46
CA GLY A 354 -4.65 -8.56 13.62
C GLY A 354 -3.64 -7.62 14.32
N GLY A 355 -2.52 -8.15 14.82
CA GLY A 355 -1.41 -7.39 15.38
C GLY A 355 -0.42 -6.93 14.33
N LEU A 356 0.49 -6.09 14.79
CA LEU A 356 1.57 -5.47 14.02
C LEU A 356 2.94 -5.86 14.62
N PRO A 357 4.04 -5.80 13.85
CA PRO A 357 5.39 -6.07 14.36
C PRO A 357 5.75 -5.31 15.65
N ARG A 358 5.20 -4.10 15.82
CA ARG A 358 5.38 -3.29 17.03
C ARG A 358 4.86 -3.95 18.31
N ASP A 359 3.85 -4.82 18.21
CA ASP A 359 3.24 -5.49 19.36
C ASP A 359 4.16 -6.57 19.94
N ILE A 360 5.18 -6.97 19.16
CA ILE A 360 6.27 -7.85 19.60
C ILE A 360 7.61 -7.09 19.66
N GLY A 361 7.61 -5.75 19.69
CA GLY A 361 8.85 -4.98 19.83
C GLY A 361 9.81 -5.06 18.65
N VAL A 362 9.30 -5.38 17.43
CA VAL A 362 10.11 -5.44 16.20
C VAL A 362 9.71 -4.34 15.23
N VAL A 363 10.67 -3.78 14.50
CA VAL A 363 10.42 -2.94 13.32
C VAL A 363 11.26 -3.40 12.15
N VAL A 364 10.65 -3.43 10.96
CA VAL A 364 11.31 -3.88 9.73
C VAL A 364 11.40 -2.72 8.73
N PHE A 365 12.57 -2.47 8.17
CA PHE A 365 12.79 -1.53 7.08
C PHE A 365 13.49 -2.21 5.93
N ASN A 366 13.12 -1.89 4.69
CA ASN A 366 13.87 -2.35 3.52
C ASN A 366 15.25 -1.65 3.46
N VAL A 367 16.26 -2.30 2.90
CA VAL A 367 17.63 -1.79 2.79
C VAL A 367 17.72 -0.45 2.04
N ALA A 368 16.93 -0.25 0.99
CA ALA A 368 16.85 1.05 0.30
C ALA A 368 16.28 2.15 1.20
N THR A 369 15.36 1.80 2.12
CA THR A 369 14.80 2.75 3.09
C THR A 369 15.86 3.20 4.10
N ALA A 370 16.73 2.28 4.53
CA ALA A 370 17.86 2.59 5.40
C ALA A 370 18.84 3.56 4.73
N ARG A 371 19.24 3.26 3.48
CA ARG A 371 20.08 4.17 2.69
C ARG A 371 19.45 5.56 2.58
N ALA A 372 18.18 5.65 2.21
CA ALA A 372 17.47 6.93 2.08
C ALA A 372 17.44 7.72 3.41
N ALA A 373 17.24 7.03 4.54
CA ALA A 373 17.27 7.66 5.85
C ALA A 373 18.65 8.23 6.20
N TRP A 374 19.73 7.51 5.88
CA TRP A 374 21.09 8.04 6.07
C TRP A 374 21.35 9.27 5.21
N ARG A 375 21.04 9.22 3.90
CA ARG A 375 21.24 10.37 3.01
C ARG A 375 20.47 11.60 3.48
N ALA A 376 19.23 11.43 3.95
CA ALA A 376 18.43 12.52 4.53
C ALA A 376 19.08 13.16 5.76
N VAL A 377 19.68 12.35 6.63
CA VAL A 377 20.29 12.82 7.89
C VAL A 377 21.68 13.41 7.65
N ALA A 378 22.56 12.66 6.99
CA ALA A 378 23.97 12.99 6.84
C ALA A 378 24.24 13.96 5.68
N LEU A 379 23.48 13.87 4.60
CA LEU A 379 23.67 14.68 3.39
C LEU A 379 22.56 15.72 3.18
N GLY A 380 21.48 15.63 3.97
CA GLY A 380 20.32 16.49 3.79
C GLY A 380 19.51 16.21 2.53
N GLU A 381 19.75 15.08 1.89
CA GLU A 381 19.11 14.75 0.62
C GLU A 381 17.72 14.15 0.83
N PRO A 382 16.66 14.75 0.26
CA PRO A 382 15.35 14.12 0.25
C PRO A 382 15.33 12.87 -0.64
N LEU A 383 14.25 12.10 -0.55
CA LEU A 383 14.05 10.94 -1.43
C LEU A 383 13.68 11.42 -2.84
N LEU A 384 14.68 11.50 -3.72
CA LEU A 384 14.57 12.02 -5.09
C LEU A 384 14.62 10.94 -6.17
N GLU A 385 15.23 9.81 -5.84
CA GLU A 385 15.50 8.72 -6.77
C GLU A 385 15.32 7.37 -6.10
N ARG A 386 15.26 6.32 -6.92
CA ARG A 386 15.21 4.94 -6.46
C ARG A 386 15.97 4.02 -7.42
N VAL A 387 16.55 2.94 -6.89
CA VAL A 387 17.07 1.84 -7.71
C VAL A 387 15.91 0.99 -8.23
N VAL A 388 15.85 0.81 -9.55
CA VAL A 388 14.82 0.03 -10.26
C VAL A 388 15.49 -1.01 -11.16
N THR A 389 15.04 -2.25 -11.07
CA THR A 389 15.40 -3.30 -12.03
C THR A 389 14.57 -3.16 -13.30
N VAL A 390 15.20 -3.18 -14.47
CA VAL A 390 14.52 -3.27 -15.78
C VAL A 390 14.95 -4.58 -16.41
N THR A 391 14.02 -5.50 -16.67
CA THR A 391 14.40 -6.88 -17.00
C THR A 391 13.30 -7.64 -17.75
N GLY A 392 13.58 -8.90 -18.08
CA GLY A 392 12.72 -9.79 -18.85
C GLY A 392 13.16 -9.96 -20.31
N PRO A 393 12.71 -11.02 -20.99
CA PRO A 393 13.04 -11.29 -22.39
C PRO A 393 12.50 -10.22 -23.36
N GLY A 394 11.52 -9.42 -22.91
CA GLY A 394 10.97 -8.29 -23.65
C GLY A 394 11.86 -7.02 -23.65
N VAL A 395 13.02 -7.02 -22.99
CA VAL A 395 13.93 -5.86 -22.90
C VAL A 395 15.28 -6.20 -23.52
N ALA A 396 15.84 -5.29 -24.34
CA ALA A 396 17.08 -5.55 -25.05
C ALA A 396 18.32 -5.64 -24.15
N ARG A 397 18.44 -4.78 -23.12
CA ARG A 397 19.58 -4.73 -22.19
C ARG A 397 19.10 -4.61 -20.74
N PRO A 398 18.72 -5.74 -20.11
CA PRO A 398 18.35 -5.76 -18.70
C PRO A 398 19.39 -5.09 -17.78
N GLY A 399 18.92 -4.58 -16.63
CA GLY A 399 19.75 -4.27 -15.48
C GLY A 399 19.17 -3.26 -14.52
N ASN A 400 20.03 -2.78 -13.61
CA ASN A 400 19.60 -1.95 -12.49
C ASN A 400 19.98 -0.49 -12.72
N TYR A 401 19.05 0.41 -12.42
CA TYR A 401 19.18 1.83 -12.71
C TYR A 401 18.82 2.67 -11.48
N ARG A 402 19.60 3.71 -11.17
CA ARG A 402 19.19 4.81 -10.30
C ARG A 402 18.29 5.74 -11.12
N VAL A 403 17.02 5.80 -10.75
CA VAL A 403 15.95 6.45 -11.52
C VAL A 403 15.38 7.62 -10.72
N PRO A 404 15.42 8.86 -11.26
CA PRO A 404 14.69 9.98 -10.68
C PRO A 404 13.20 9.67 -10.59
N LEU A 405 12.57 10.02 -9.47
CA LEU A 405 11.13 9.81 -9.31
C LEU A 405 10.35 10.57 -10.39
N GLY A 406 9.23 10.00 -10.84
CA GLY A 406 8.44 10.54 -11.94
C GLY A 406 8.97 10.22 -13.35
N THR A 407 10.09 9.52 -13.49
CA THR A 407 10.57 9.06 -14.80
C THR A 407 9.54 8.13 -15.44
N PRO A 408 9.11 8.37 -16.70
CA PRO A 408 8.20 7.46 -17.40
C PRO A 408 8.81 6.06 -17.62
N VAL A 409 8.00 5.01 -17.52
CA VAL A 409 8.44 3.63 -17.80
C VAL A 409 8.98 3.51 -19.22
N ALA A 410 8.35 4.15 -20.21
CA ALA A 410 8.81 4.18 -21.59
C ALA A 410 10.28 4.61 -21.73
N HIS A 411 10.64 5.74 -21.09
CA HIS A 411 12.00 6.27 -21.09
C HIS A 411 12.98 5.31 -20.41
N LEU A 412 12.59 4.72 -19.28
CA LEU A 412 13.43 3.77 -18.57
C LEU A 412 13.70 2.50 -19.40
N VAL A 413 12.72 2.01 -20.14
CA VAL A 413 12.91 0.88 -21.08
C VAL A 413 13.81 1.28 -22.25
N GLU A 414 13.69 2.51 -22.76
CA GLU A 414 14.59 3.05 -23.79
C GLU A 414 16.05 3.09 -23.31
N GLN A 415 16.30 3.52 -22.07
CA GLN A 415 17.65 3.45 -21.46
C GLN A 415 18.18 2.01 -21.43
N ALA A 416 17.30 1.05 -21.22
CA ALA A 416 17.58 -0.39 -21.31
C ALA A 416 17.65 -0.93 -22.75
N GLY A 417 17.79 -0.07 -23.77
CA GLY A 417 17.93 -0.46 -25.18
C GLY A 417 16.60 -0.73 -25.89
N GLY A 418 15.47 -0.41 -25.26
CA GLY A 418 14.14 -0.56 -25.85
C GLY A 418 13.54 -1.95 -25.72
N TYR A 419 12.32 -2.06 -26.22
CA TYR A 419 11.56 -3.31 -26.28
C TYR A 419 12.12 -4.24 -27.36
N THR A 420 12.17 -5.54 -27.06
CA THR A 420 12.46 -6.56 -28.08
C THR A 420 11.19 -6.91 -28.87
N PRO A 421 11.31 -7.51 -30.08
CA PRO A 421 10.14 -7.99 -30.82
C PRO A 421 9.30 -9.05 -30.07
N ALA A 422 9.86 -9.67 -29.03
CA ALA A 422 9.19 -10.65 -28.20
C ALA A 422 8.33 -10.04 -27.08
N ALA A 423 8.43 -8.73 -26.83
CA ALA A 423 7.71 -8.05 -25.75
C ALA A 423 6.19 -8.27 -25.87
N ALA A 424 5.60 -8.91 -24.87
CA ALA A 424 4.18 -9.27 -24.84
C ALA A 424 3.43 -8.72 -23.64
N ARG A 425 4.10 -8.56 -22.49
CA ARG A 425 3.47 -8.05 -21.26
C ARG A 425 4.41 -7.17 -20.47
N LEU A 426 3.96 -5.96 -20.17
CA LEU A 426 4.60 -5.03 -19.27
C LEU A 426 4.04 -5.16 -17.85
N LEU A 427 4.93 -5.34 -16.88
CA LEU A 427 4.63 -5.42 -15.45
C LEU A 427 5.43 -4.36 -14.70
N LEU A 428 4.78 -3.71 -13.74
CA LEU A 428 5.42 -2.86 -12.73
C LEU A 428 5.48 -3.63 -11.40
N GLY A 429 6.68 -4.04 -11.00
CA GLY A 429 6.93 -5.06 -9.97
C GLY A 429 7.33 -6.41 -10.56
N GLY A 430 7.36 -7.44 -9.73
CA GLY A 430 7.72 -8.80 -10.13
C GLY A 430 6.55 -9.62 -10.68
N PRO A 431 6.77 -10.87 -11.09
CA PRO A 431 5.73 -11.72 -11.67
C PRO A 431 4.69 -12.21 -10.64
N MET A 432 4.95 -12.10 -9.33
CA MET A 432 4.06 -12.63 -8.29
C MET A 432 3.11 -11.55 -7.77
N MET A 433 3.64 -10.37 -7.42
CA MET A 433 2.89 -9.26 -6.83
C MET A 433 2.81 -8.02 -7.73
N GLY A 434 3.52 -7.99 -8.85
CA GLY A 434 3.51 -6.87 -9.78
C GLY A 434 2.18 -6.64 -10.47
N GLN A 435 2.05 -5.44 -11.05
CA GLN A 435 0.85 -4.99 -11.72
C GLN A 435 1.05 -4.96 -13.23
N ALA A 436 0.14 -5.57 -13.98
CA ALA A 436 0.13 -5.44 -15.42
C ALA A 436 -0.24 -4.03 -15.84
N LEU A 437 0.60 -3.41 -16.66
CA LEU A 437 0.34 -2.08 -17.21
C LEU A 437 -0.27 -2.20 -18.61
N PRO A 438 -1.27 -1.36 -18.94
CA PRO A 438 -1.85 -1.32 -20.30
C PRO A 438 -0.95 -0.61 -21.32
N HIS A 439 -0.05 0.27 -20.85
CA HIS A 439 0.92 1.04 -21.63
C HIS A 439 2.07 1.48 -20.72
N ASP A 440 3.09 2.14 -21.26
CA ASP A 440 4.33 2.52 -20.57
C ASP A 440 4.43 4.02 -20.18
N ASP A 441 3.37 4.81 -20.43
CA ASP A 441 3.24 6.21 -20.01
C ASP A 441 2.94 6.41 -18.50
N PHE A 442 3.27 5.42 -17.66
CA PHE A 442 3.18 5.51 -16.21
C PHE A 442 4.52 5.91 -15.59
N PRO A 443 4.54 6.65 -14.47
CA PRO A 443 5.78 7.03 -13.83
C PRO A 443 6.32 5.98 -12.85
N ILE A 444 7.65 5.94 -12.74
CA ILE A 444 8.34 5.35 -11.61
C ILE A 444 8.13 6.23 -10.38
N GLY A 445 7.68 5.64 -9.27
CA GLY A 445 7.42 6.32 -8.01
C GLY A 445 8.16 5.64 -6.86
N LYS A 446 8.00 6.16 -5.64
CA LYS A 446 8.74 5.66 -4.45
C LYS A 446 8.60 4.15 -4.22
N THR A 447 7.49 3.54 -4.62
CA THR A 447 7.16 2.13 -4.35
C THR A 447 7.47 1.17 -5.49
N HIS A 448 8.01 1.64 -6.63
CA HIS A 448 8.25 0.80 -7.80
C HIS A 448 9.70 0.30 -7.82
N SER A 449 9.91 -1.00 -7.63
CA SER A 449 11.23 -1.66 -7.59
C SER A 449 11.66 -2.28 -8.93
N CYS A 450 10.70 -2.61 -9.80
CA CYS A 450 10.98 -3.36 -11.02
C CYS A 450 10.06 -2.93 -12.18
N VAL A 451 10.61 -2.94 -13.39
CA VAL A 451 9.89 -2.97 -14.67
C VAL A 451 10.26 -4.28 -15.36
N LEU A 452 9.29 -5.19 -15.45
CA LEU A 452 9.46 -6.51 -16.04
C LEU A 452 8.69 -6.58 -17.36
N VAL A 453 9.37 -6.94 -18.45
CA VAL A 453 8.74 -7.18 -19.76
C VAL A 453 8.87 -8.64 -20.15
N LEU A 454 7.77 -9.37 -20.07
CA LEU A 454 7.69 -10.78 -20.44
C LEU A 454 7.40 -10.93 -21.93
N ASP A 455 7.85 -12.05 -22.47
CA ASP A 455 7.44 -12.54 -23.78
C ASP A 455 6.18 -13.41 -23.68
N ALA A 456 5.67 -13.88 -24.82
CA ALA A 456 4.47 -14.72 -24.84
C ALA A 456 4.67 -16.06 -24.11
N ALA A 457 5.89 -16.60 -24.08
CA ALA A 457 6.21 -17.86 -23.42
C ALA A 457 6.22 -17.74 -21.89
N GLY A 458 6.59 -16.57 -21.36
CA GLY A 458 6.52 -16.24 -19.94
C GLY A 458 5.10 -15.98 -19.44
N LEU A 459 4.10 -15.94 -20.32
CA LEU A 459 2.70 -15.79 -19.94
C LEU A 459 2.03 -17.13 -19.75
N ARG A 460 1.19 -17.22 -18.73
CA ARG A 460 0.23 -18.33 -18.65
C ARG A 460 -0.69 -18.28 -19.87
N PRO A 461 -0.85 -19.39 -20.61
CA PRO A 461 -1.84 -19.47 -21.67
C PRO A 461 -3.23 -19.09 -21.13
N GLY A 462 -3.89 -18.12 -21.77
CA GLY A 462 -5.24 -17.73 -21.39
C GLY A 462 -6.22 -18.81 -21.83
N GLY A 463 -6.60 -19.72 -20.93
CA GLY A 463 -7.58 -20.76 -21.26
C GLY A 463 -7.68 -21.97 -20.33
N ASP A 464 -6.69 -22.21 -19.45
CA ASP A 464 -6.55 -23.51 -18.76
C ASP A 464 -7.01 -23.52 -17.28
N GLU A 465 -7.93 -22.62 -16.87
CA GLU A 465 -8.55 -22.83 -15.54
C GLU A 465 -9.37 -24.12 -15.57
N MET A 466 -8.91 -25.11 -14.80
CA MET A 466 -9.61 -26.37 -14.60
C MET A 466 -10.35 -26.38 -13.25
N PRO A 467 -11.40 -27.20 -13.10
CA PRO A 467 -12.06 -27.37 -11.82
C PRO A 467 -11.10 -27.81 -10.72
N CYS A 468 -11.29 -27.28 -9.50
CA CYS A 468 -10.46 -27.64 -8.35
C CYS A 468 -10.57 -29.14 -8.03
N ILE A 469 -9.45 -29.86 -8.15
CA ILE A 469 -9.37 -31.32 -7.88
C ILE A 469 -9.14 -31.66 -6.40
N ARG A 470 -9.04 -30.66 -5.53
CA ARG A 470 -8.80 -30.81 -4.10
C ARG A 470 -7.52 -31.53 -3.67
N CYS A 471 -6.41 -31.28 -4.36
CA CYS A 471 -5.10 -31.83 -4.02
C CYS A 471 -4.51 -31.32 -2.69
N GLY A 472 -4.79 -30.07 -2.30
CA GLY A 472 -4.26 -29.46 -1.07
C GLY A 472 -2.93 -28.68 -1.25
N ASP A 473 -2.33 -28.69 -2.43
CA ASP A 473 -1.03 -28.03 -2.70
C ASP A 473 -1.02 -26.55 -2.34
N CYS A 474 -2.14 -25.85 -2.61
CA CYS A 474 -2.30 -24.44 -2.25
C CYS A 474 -2.19 -24.19 -0.74
N ALA A 475 -2.62 -25.13 0.12
CA ALA A 475 -2.51 -25.01 1.57
C ALA A 475 -1.05 -25.24 2.01
N GLY A 476 -0.39 -26.26 1.45
CA GLY A 476 1.03 -26.52 1.72
C GLY A 476 1.95 -25.38 1.28
N ALA A 477 1.61 -24.69 0.18
CA ALA A 477 2.35 -23.53 -0.32
C ALA A 477 2.01 -22.21 0.41
N CYS A 478 0.95 -22.15 1.21
CA CYS A 478 0.49 -20.88 1.80
C CYS A 478 1.39 -20.44 2.97
N PRO A 479 2.13 -19.32 2.86
CA PRO A 479 3.01 -18.87 3.94
C PRO A 479 2.25 -18.32 5.16
N SER A 480 0.96 -18.04 5.01
CA SER A 480 0.06 -17.61 6.09
C SER A 480 -0.67 -18.79 6.76
N ARG A 481 -0.36 -20.05 6.42
CA ARG A 481 -1.04 -21.26 6.94
C ARG A 481 -2.58 -21.24 6.77
N LEU A 482 -3.07 -20.59 5.72
CA LEU A 482 -4.50 -20.56 5.40
C LEU A 482 -4.93 -21.85 4.72
N LEU A 483 -6.24 -21.99 4.51
CA LEU A 483 -6.85 -23.03 3.66
C LEU A 483 -7.39 -22.38 2.38
N PRO A 484 -6.55 -22.07 1.35
CA PRO A 484 -6.98 -21.33 0.17
C PRO A 484 -8.12 -22.00 -0.58
N GLN A 485 -8.14 -23.34 -0.61
CA GLN A 485 -9.25 -24.07 -1.20
C GLN A 485 -10.62 -23.72 -0.56
N GLN A 486 -10.67 -23.65 0.77
CA GLN A 486 -11.91 -23.37 1.49
C GLN A 486 -12.34 -21.91 1.28
N LEU A 487 -11.37 -20.98 1.34
CA LEU A 487 -11.59 -19.58 1.02
C LEU A 487 -12.10 -19.40 -0.42
N LEU A 488 -11.53 -20.13 -1.38
CA LEU A 488 -11.94 -20.11 -2.79
C LEU A 488 -13.39 -20.54 -2.94
N TRP A 489 -13.78 -21.64 -2.28
CA TRP A 489 -15.14 -22.15 -2.28
C TRP A 489 -16.14 -21.16 -1.67
N GLN A 490 -15.78 -20.51 -0.56
CA GLN A 490 -16.61 -19.49 0.08
C GLN A 490 -16.74 -18.24 -0.77
N ALA A 491 -15.64 -17.73 -1.32
CA ALA A 491 -15.61 -16.55 -2.18
C ALA A 491 -16.42 -16.77 -3.47
N ARG A 492 -16.26 -17.91 -4.15
CA ARG A 492 -17.05 -18.24 -5.36
C ARG A 492 -18.54 -18.41 -5.07
N ALA A 493 -18.89 -18.87 -3.86
CA ALA A 493 -20.28 -19.01 -3.42
C ALA A 493 -20.88 -17.70 -2.87
N GLY A 494 -20.15 -16.57 -2.90
CA GLY A 494 -20.61 -15.29 -2.32
C GLY A 494 -20.70 -15.29 -0.79
N ARG A 495 -20.17 -16.31 -0.11
CA ARG A 495 -20.15 -16.42 1.36
C ARG A 495 -18.96 -15.68 1.94
N LEU A 496 -18.92 -14.36 1.71
CA LEU A 496 -17.74 -13.55 2.01
C LEU A 496 -17.50 -13.38 3.52
N GLU A 497 -18.55 -13.30 4.33
CA GLU A 497 -18.42 -13.24 5.79
C GLU A 497 -17.84 -14.55 6.36
N ASP A 498 -18.20 -15.71 5.79
CA ASP A 498 -17.56 -16.98 6.16
C ASP A 498 -16.06 -16.96 5.83
N ALA A 499 -15.70 -16.44 4.64
CA ALA A 499 -14.30 -16.29 4.24
C ALA A 499 -13.54 -15.31 5.14
N ARG A 500 -14.16 -14.19 5.53
CA ARG A 500 -13.64 -13.24 6.52
C ARG A 500 -13.38 -13.94 7.85
N GLY A 501 -14.35 -14.72 8.35
CA GLY A 501 -14.23 -15.52 9.56
C GLY A 501 -13.09 -16.56 9.52
N GLN A 502 -12.76 -17.06 8.33
CA GLN A 502 -11.64 -17.98 8.11
C GLN A 502 -10.30 -17.32 7.78
N GLY A 503 -10.18 -16.00 7.98
CA GLY A 503 -8.91 -15.31 7.83
C GLY A 503 -8.58 -14.87 6.41
N LEU A 504 -9.58 -14.59 5.56
CA LEU A 504 -9.35 -14.01 4.22
C LEU A 504 -8.43 -12.78 4.27
N PHE A 505 -8.56 -11.91 5.28
CA PHE A 505 -7.71 -10.72 5.45
C PHE A 505 -6.28 -11.02 5.92
N ASP A 506 -5.98 -12.24 6.34
CA ASP A 506 -4.61 -12.69 6.66
C ASP A 506 -3.85 -13.16 5.40
N CYS A 507 -4.55 -13.30 4.27
CA CYS A 507 -3.94 -13.56 2.97
C CYS A 507 -3.09 -12.36 2.55
N ILE A 508 -1.81 -12.57 2.25
CA ILE A 508 -0.89 -11.52 1.80
C ILE A 508 -0.85 -11.36 0.28
N GLU A 509 -1.71 -12.09 -0.45
CA GLU A 509 -1.84 -11.99 -1.92
C GLU A 509 -0.54 -12.26 -2.69
N CYS A 510 0.31 -13.12 -2.14
CA CYS A 510 1.62 -13.46 -2.69
C CYS A 510 1.57 -14.31 -3.97
N GLY A 511 0.43 -14.90 -4.35
CA GLY A 511 0.36 -15.73 -5.57
C GLY A 511 0.95 -17.14 -5.44
N CYS A 512 1.50 -17.55 -4.29
CA CYS A 512 2.02 -18.92 -4.11
C CYS A 512 0.97 -20.00 -4.41
N CYS A 513 -0.28 -19.78 -4.01
CA CYS A 513 -1.37 -20.72 -4.27
C CYS A 513 -1.73 -20.81 -5.76
N ASP A 514 -1.57 -19.72 -6.52
CA ASP A 514 -1.89 -19.66 -7.95
C ASP A 514 -0.84 -20.46 -8.75
N LEU A 515 0.41 -20.43 -8.31
CA LEU A 515 1.51 -21.20 -8.92
C LEU A 515 1.55 -22.66 -8.49
N ALA A 516 1.22 -22.95 -7.24
CA ALA A 516 1.13 -24.33 -6.75
C ALA A 516 -0.11 -25.09 -7.29
N CYS A 517 -1.11 -24.41 -7.86
CA CYS A 517 -2.35 -25.05 -8.27
C CYS A 517 -2.21 -25.81 -9.61
N PRO A 518 -2.35 -27.16 -9.64
CA PRO A 518 -2.29 -27.92 -10.90
C PRO A 518 -3.50 -27.68 -11.81
N SER A 519 -4.58 -27.10 -11.26
CA SER A 519 -5.76 -26.70 -12.02
C SER A 519 -5.68 -25.26 -12.54
N HIS A 520 -4.53 -24.60 -12.39
CA HIS A 520 -4.28 -23.23 -12.85
C HIS A 520 -5.31 -22.19 -12.42
N ILE A 521 -5.92 -22.40 -11.24
CA ILE A 521 -6.93 -21.48 -10.70
C ILE A 521 -6.23 -20.17 -10.24
N PRO A 522 -6.73 -18.98 -10.61
CA PRO A 522 -6.20 -17.70 -10.13
C PRO A 522 -6.78 -17.37 -8.74
N LEU A 523 -6.38 -18.14 -7.70
CA LEU A 523 -6.93 -17.99 -6.34
C LEU A 523 -6.74 -16.57 -5.80
N THR A 524 -5.59 -15.95 -6.06
CA THR A 524 -5.25 -14.63 -5.53
C THR A 524 -6.15 -13.54 -6.11
N GLU A 525 -6.52 -13.62 -7.40
CA GLU A 525 -7.49 -12.70 -8.01
C GLU A 525 -8.86 -12.81 -7.33
N VAL A 526 -9.33 -14.04 -7.07
CA VAL A 526 -10.60 -14.28 -6.37
C VAL A 526 -10.55 -13.69 -4.96
N PHE A 527 -9.44 -13.84 -4.24
CA PHE A 527 -9.29 -13.29 -2.89
C PHE A 527 -9.21 -11.76 -2.88
N ARG A 528 -8.48 -11.15 -3.82
CA ARG A 528 -8.44 -9.68 -3.99
C ARG A 528 -9.83 -9.12 -4.22
N ARG A 529 -10.60 -9.74 -5.13
CA ARG A 529 -11.98 -9.34 -5.40
C ARG A 529 -12.85 -9.48 -4.15
N ALA A 530 -12.82 -10.63 -3.47
CA ALA A 530 -13.59 -10.87 -2.25
C ALA A 530 -13.27 -9.86 -1.12
N LYS A 531 -11.99 -9.52 -0.92
CA LYS A 531 -11.59 -8.48 0.04
C LYS A 531 -12.11 -7.11 -0.38
N GLY A 532 -12.01 -6.76 -1.67
CA GLY A 532 -12.52 -5.50 -2.20
C GLY A 532 -14.02 -5.34 -1.97
N GLU A 533 -14.80 -6.40 -2.23
CA GLU A 533 -16.24 -6.42 -1.98
C GLU A 533 -16.57 -6.23 -0.49
N LEU A 534 -15.84 -6.92 0.40
CA LEU A 534 -15.99 -6.78 1.84
C LEU A 534 -15.64 -5.37 2.35
N LEU A 535 -14.54 -4.78 1.86
CA LEU A 535 -14.14 -3.42 2.21
C LEU A 535 -15.14 -2.38 1.71
N ALA A 536 -15.67 -2.56 0.50
CA ALA A 536 -16.71 -1.69 -0.04
C ALA A 536 -18.01 -1.79 0.78
N ALA A 537 -18.40 -3.00 1.21
CA ALA A 537 -19.55 -3.22 2.08
C ALA A 537 -19.35 -2.57 3.46
N ASP A 538 -18.17 -2.73 4.07
CA ASP A 538 -17.84 -2.10 5.36
C ASP A 538 -17.89 -0.57 5.28
N ALA A 539 -17.33 0.01 4.21
CA ALA A 539 -17.37 1.45 3.96
C ALA A 539 -18.81 1.96 3.80
N ALA A 540 -19.63 1.28 3.00
CA ALA A 540 -21.04 1.64 2.81
C ALA A 540 -21.83 1.55 4.13
N ALA A 541 -21.57 0.53 4.96
CA ALA A 541 -22.19 0.38 6.27
C ALA A 541 -21.78 1.51 7.23
N ALA A 542 -20.50 1.90 7.24
CA ALA A 542 -19.99 3.01 8.03
C ALA A 542 -20.63 4.35 7.60
N ASP A 543 -20.74 4.61 6.30
CA ASP A 543 -21.38 5.81 5.76
C ASP A 543 -22.87 5.86 6.12
N ALA A 544 -23.58 4.73 6.02
CA ALA A 544 -24.99 4.63 6.42
C ALA A 544 -25.17 4.87 7.92
N ALA A 545 -24.30 4.31 8.77
CA ALA A 545 -24.30 4.54 10.21
C ALA A 545 -24.04 6.01 10.56
N ALA A 546 -23.05 6.64 9.89
CA ALA A 546 -22.74 8.05 10.07
C ALA A 546 -23.90 8.96 9.61
N ALA A 547 -24.56 8.63 8.49
CA ALA A 547 -25.74 9.34 8.01
C ALA A 547 -26.92 9.23 8.98
N LYS A 548 -27.18 8.03 9.52
CA LYS A 548 -28.19 7.80 10.54
C LYS A 548 -27.92 8.62 11.81
N SER A 549 -26.69 8.61 12.30
CA SER A 549 -26.28 9.42 13.46
C SER A 549 -26.50 10.92 13.24
N ARG A 550 -26.13 11.45 12.04
CA ARG A 550 -26.38 12.86 11.68
C ARG A 550 -27.88 13.18 11.65
N PHE A 551 -28.71 12.28 11.14
CA PHE A 551 -30.16 12.46 11.11
C PHE A 551 -30.76 12.47 12.52
N GLU A 552 -30.40 11.50 13.36
CA GLU A 552 -30.87 11.41 14.75
C GLU A 552 -30.45 12.63 15.58
N ALA A 553 -29.19 13.10 15.42
CA ALA A 553 -28.71 14.31 16.07
C ALA A 553 -29.48 15.58 15.62
N ARG A 554 -29.85 15.66 14.34
CA ARG A 554 -30.70 16.75 13.83
C ARG A 554 -32.11 16.68 14.41
N GLN A 555 -32.72 15.50 14.51
CA GLN A 555 -34.04 15.32 15.10
C GLN A 555 -34.05 15.72 16.59
N GLN A 556 -33.07 15.26 17.36
CA GLN A 556 -32.94 15.63 18.77
C GLN A 556 -32.77 17.14 18.97
N ARG A 557 -31.99 17.80 18.10
CA ARG A 557 -31.85 19.27 18.13
C ARG A 557 -33.19 19.96 17.87
N LEU A 558 -33.95 19.52 16.86
CA LEU A 558 -35.26 20.09 16.55
C LEU A 558 -36.28 19.90 17.69
N VAL A 559 -36.29 18.72 18.32
CA VAL A 559 -37.14 18.46 19.50
C VAL A 559 -36.75 19.37 20.68
N ARG A 560 -35.45 19.55 20.94
CA ARG A 560 -34.98 20.45 22.00
C ARG A 560 -35.36 21.90 21.72
N GLU A 561 -35.14 22.39 20.50
CA GLU A 561 -35.51 23.75 20.11
C GLU A 561 -37.04 23.99 20.20
N ALA A 562 -37.85 22.98 19.86
CA ALA A 562 -39.30 23.04 20.02
C ALA A 562 -39.72 23.10 21.51
N ALA A 563 -39.14 22.24 22.36
CA ALA A 563 -39.40 22.23 23.80
C ALA A 563 -38.96 23.54 24.48
N GLU A 564 -37.81 24.10 24.11
CA GLU A 564 -37.34 25.40 24.59
C GLU A 564 -38.28 26.54 24.17
N ARG A 565 -38.77 26.52 22.92
CA ARG A 565 -39.76 27.49 22.44
C ARG A 565 -41.07 27.37 23.22
N GLU A 566 -41.56 26.16 23.45
CA GLU A 566 -42.77 25.89 24.21
C GLU A 566 -42.63 26.35 25.67
N ALA A 567 -41.52 26.00 26.33
CA ALA A 567 -41.21 26.45 27.69
C ALA A 567 -41.13 27.97 27.79
N ARG A 568 -40.52 28.65 26.80
CA ARG A 568 -40.45 30.12 26.75
C ARG A 568 -41.84 30.75 26.56
N LEU A 569 -42.70 30.15 25.76
CA LEU A 569 -44.09 30.59 25.58
C LEU A 569 -44.91 30.36 26.86
N ALA A 570 -44.75 29.20 27.52
CA ALA A 570 -45.41 28.88 28.77
C ALA A 570 -44.96 29.83 29.90
N ALA A 571 -43.65 30.10 30.03
CA ALA A 571 -43.11 31.07 30.98
C ALA A 571 -43.64 32.50 30.71
N ARG A 572 -43.73 32.92 29.45
CA ARG A 572 -44.35 34.20 29.08
C ARG A 572 -45.83 34.26 29.46
N LYS A 573 -46.60 33.20 29.20
CA LYS A 573 -48.02 33.11 29.59
C LYS A 573 -48.18 33.14 31.12
N ALA A 574 -47.37 32.39 31.84
CA ALA A 574 -47.38 32.36 33.30
C ALA A 574 -47.00 33.73 33.92
N ALA A 575 -45.97 34.38 33.38
CA ALA A 575 -45.58 35.73 33.80
C ALA A 575 -46.65 36.79 33.47
N ALA A 576 -47.36 36.66 32.35
CA ALA A 576 -48.48 37.54 32.02
C ALA A 576 -49.72 37.31 32.91
N ALA A 577 -49.91 36.09 33.41
CA ALA A 577 -50.99 35.72 34.32
C ALA A 577 -50.68 35.94 35.82
N SER A 578 -49.43 36.33 36.16
CA SER A 578 -49.06 36.62 37.54
C SER A 578 -49.73 37.92 38.03
N PRO A 579 -49.88 38.12 39.36
CA PRO A 579 -50.46 39.35 39.91
C PRO A 579 -49.75 40.62 39.41
N GLU A 580 -48.42 40.57 39.30
CA GLU A 580 -47.57 41.64 38.78
C GLU A 580 -47.76 41.83 37.25
N GLY A 581 -47.89 40.75 36.49
CA GLY A 581 -48.17 40.78 35.05
C GLY A 581 -49.53 41.38 34.71
N VAL A 582 -50.55 41.03 35.50
CA VAL A 582 -51.91 41.58 35.39
C VAL A 582 -51.94 43.06 35.80
N ALA A 583 -51.24 43.43 36.88
CA ALA A 583 -51.09 44.82 37.29
C ALA A 583 -50.40 45.67 36.22
N ALA A 584 -49.31 45.17 35.63
CA ALA A 584 -48.61 45.85 34.54
C ALA A 584 -49.45 45.95 33.24
N ALA A 585 -50.32 44.98 32.97
CA ALA A 585 -51.25 45.04 31.84
C ALA A 585 -52.36 46.08 32.06
N LEU A 586 -52.91 46.17 33.28
CA LEU A 586 -53.87 47.20 33.68
C LEU A 586 -53.27 48.60 33.63
N GLU A 587 -52.03 48.78 34.09
CA GLU A 587 -51.23 50.01 33.95
C GLU A 587 -51.08 50.43 32.49
N ARG A 588 -50.64 49.51 31.60
CA ARG A 588 -50.53 49.80 30.17
C ARG A 588 -51.88 50.13 29.52
N ALA A 589 -52.96 49.45 29.92
CA ALA A 589 -54.30 49.75 29.41
C ALA A 589 -54.79 51.13 29.88
N ARG A 590 -54.46 51.54 31.11
CA ARG A 590 -54.71 52.89 31.62
C ARG A 590 -53.90 53.94 30.88
N ALA A 591 -52.59 53.72 30.69
CA ALA A 591 -51.72 54.62 29.92
C ALA A 591 -52.18 54.78 28.46
N ARG A 592 -52.63 53.69 27.83
CA ARG A 592 -53.14 53.72 26.44
C ARG A 592 -54.51 54.39 26.33
N ARG A 593 -55.37 54.25 27.34
CA ARG A 593 -56.63 55.02 27.43
C ARG A 593 -56.36 56.51 27.66
N ALA A 594 -55.38 56.86 28.49
CA ALA A 594 -54.96 58.24 28.68
C ALA A 594 -54.43 58.86 27.37
N ALA A 595 -53.62 58.13 26.61
CA ALA A 595 -53.13 58.58 25.29
C ALA A 595 -54.20 58.64 24.19
N LEU A 596 -55.33 57.94 24.34
CA LEU A 596 -56.48 58.01 23.41
C LEU A 596 -57.52 59.06 23.83
N GLN A 597 -57.39 59.62 25.03
CA GLN A 597 -58.25 60.68 25.59
C GLN A 597 -57.58 62.06 25.56
N ASP A 598 -56.40 62.16 24.94
CA ASP A 598 -55.70 63.41 24.66
C ASP A 598 -55.69 63.66 23.14
N PRO A 599 -56.58 64.50 22.60
CA PRO A 599 -56.59 64.88 21.19
C PRO A 599 -55.49 65.89 20.81
N ASP A 600 -54.71 66.44 21.75
CA ASP A 600 -53.82 67.59 21.53
C ASP A 600 -52.37 67.31 21.94
N ALA A 601 -51.71 66.34 21.29
CA ALA A 601 -50.25 66.20 21.38
C ALA A 601 -49.64 65.57 20.13
N HIS A 602 -49.67 66.29 19.01
CA HIS A 602 -48.52 66.49 18.10
C HIS A 602 -48.89 67.40 16.92
N GLU A 603 -48.61 68.70 17.09
CA GLU A 603 -47.81 69.45 16.09
C GLU A 603 -46.40 68.86 15.97
#